data_AF-A0A1G3AA63-F1
#
_entry.id   AF-A0A1G3AA63-F1
#
_cell.length_a   1.000
_cell.length_b   1.000
_cell.length_c   1.000
_cell.angle_alpha   90.00
_cell.angle_beta   90.00
_cell.angle_gamma   90.00
#
_symmetry.space_group_name_H-M   'P 1'
#
loop_
_entity.id
_entity.type
_entity.pdbx_description
1 polymer ?
#
loop_
_entity_poly.entity_id
_entity_poly.type
_entity_poly.pdbx_seq_one_letter_code
_entity_poly.pdbx_strand_id
1 'polypeptide(L)'
;MDIKADLHNDGTLTLFNIIPEISPPLGWTADVLPKRIEELAPGDKESIQIHLSPGPEVGVGEYEAQIEAKGQSGSEVVEALEKRLKVRISAKTNITATLVLVLGLVVLITGIVFMGVKLSRR
;
A
#
# COMPACT_ATOMS: atom_id res chain seq x y z
N MET A 1 -2.22 4.95 3.50
CA MET A 1 -0.90 4.32 3.62
C MET A 1 0.12 5.31 3.11
N ASP A 2 1.15 5.56 3.91
CA ASP A 2 2.14 6.60 3.65
C ASP A 2 3.40 5.96 3.06
N ILE A 3 3.78 6.42 1.88
CA ILE A 3 4.95 5.95 1.14
C ILE A 3 5.88 7.14 0.98
N LYS A 4 7.17 6.93 1.26
CA LYS A 4 8.23 7.89 0.95
C LYS A 4 8.96 7.46 -0.31
N ALA A 5 9.18 8.40 -1.21
CA ALA A 5 9.96 8.20 -2.42
C ALA A 5 10.87 9.41 -2.63
N ASP A 6 11.99 9.21 -3.30
CA ASP A 6 12.90 10.30 -3.65
C ASP A 6 12.89 10.49 -5.16
N LEU A 7 12.71 11.73 -5.59
CA LEU A 7 12.92 12.15 -6.97
C LEU A 7 14.39 12.51 -7.14
N HIS A 8 15.05 11.90 -8.11
CA HIS A 8 16.48 12.09 -8.39
C HIS A 8 16.64 12.69 -9.78
N ASN A 9 17.43 13.76 -9.89
CA ASN A 9 17.81 14.30 -11.19
C ASN A 9 19.08 13.59 -11.70
N ASP A 10 18.89 12.50 -12.45
CA ASP A 10 19.98 11.76 -13.12
C ASP A 10 20.49 12.48 -14.40
N GLY A 11 19.94 13.65 -14.74
CA GLY A 11 20.35 14.46 -15.88
C GLY A 11 21.58 15.33 -15.61
N THR A 12 21.89 16.21 -16.58
CA THR A 12 23.02 17.16 -16.50
C THR A 12 22.59 18.61 -16.35
N LEU A 13 21.29 18.89 -16.44
CA LEU A 13 20.70 20.22 -16.34
C LEU A 13 19.78 20.30 -15.13
N THR A 14 19.69 21.49 -14.53
CA THR A 14 18.75 21.76 -13.45
C THR A 14 17.32 21.66 -13.97
N LEU A 15 16.47 20.94 -13.22
CA LEU A 15 15.05 20.84 -13.49
C LEU A 15 14.29 21.85 -12.64
N PHE A 16 13.24 22.43 -13.20
CA PHE A 16 12.36 23.38 -12.53
C PHE A 16 10.91 22.93 -12.58
N ASN A 17 10.10 23.45 -11.65
CA ASN A 17 8.66 23.21 -11.62
C ASN A 17 8.30 21.71 -11.68
N ILE A 18 8.99 20.88 -10.92
CA ILE A 18 8.73 19.44 -10.91
C ILE A 18 7.41 19.17 -10.18
N ILE A 19 6.47 18.56 -10.88
CA ILE A 19 5.14 18.20 -10.38
C ILE A 19 5.06 16.67 -10.33
N PRO A 20 4.98 16.07 -9.12
CA PRO A 20 4.71 14.64 -8.98
C PRO A 20 3.24 14.34 -9.34
N GLU A 21 3.02 13.31 -10.15
CA GLU A 21 1.70 12.83 -10.56
C GLU A 21 1.54 11.37 -10.13
N ILE A 22 0.43 11.07 -9.44
CA ILE A 22 0.13 9.72 -8.97
C ILE A 22 -1.20 9.31 -9.60
N SER A 23 -1.18 8.20 -10.31
CA SER A 23 -2.35 7.54 -10.86
C SER A 23 -2.72 6.38 -9.92
N PRO A 24 -3.67 6.58 -8.99
CA PRO A 24 -4.07 5.54 -8.06
C PRO A 24 -4.88 4.43 -8.77
N PRO A 25 -4.97 3.23 -8.16
CA PRO A 25 -5.87 2.19 -8.63
C PRO A 25 -7.34 2.65 -8.58
N LEU A 26 -8.21 1.99 -9.35
CA LEU A 26 -9.63 2.33 -9.38
C LEU A 26 -10.27 2.28 -7.98
N GLY A 27 -10.96 3.38 -7.60
CA GLY A 27 -11.64 3.49 -6.31
C GLY A 27 -10.74 3.88 -5.13
N TRP A 28 -9.49 4.27 -5.40
CA TRP A 28 -8.54 4.78 -4.40
C TRP A 28 -8.36 6.29 -4.54
N THR A 29 -7.88 6.92 -3.48
CA THR A 29 -7.47 8.32 -3.46
C THR A 29 -5.97 8.41 -3.22
N ALA A 30 -5.30 9.34 -3.91
CA ALA A 30 -3.88 9.61 -3.72
C ALA A 30 -3.64 11.11 -3.50
N ASP A 31 -2.77 11.42 -2.54
CA ASP A 31 -2.25 12.76 -2.28
C ASP A 31 -0.72 12.71 -2.25
N VAL A 32 -0.06 13.79 -2.66
CA VAL A 32 1.40 13.91 -2.65
C VAL A 32 1.86 15.25 -2.08
N LEU A 33 2.92 15.21 -1.29
CA LEU A 33 3.58 16.37 -0.70
C LEU A 33 5.10 16.29 -0.86
N PRO A 34 5.78 17.36 -1.30
CA PRO A 34 5.19 18.61 -1.83
C PRO A 34 4.47 18.40 -3.17
N LYS A 35 3.51 19.28 -3.48
CA LYS A 35 2.79 19.26 -4.79
C LYS A 35 3.64 19.77 -5.95
N ARG A 36 4.71 20.51 -5.63
CA ARG A 36 5.65 21.10 -6.58
C ARG A 36 7.01 21.21 -5.90
N ILE A 37 8.05 20.90 -6.65
CA ILE A 37 9.45 21.17 -6.29
C ILE A 37 9.91 22.24 -7.26
N GLU A 38 10.33 23.38 -6.73
CA GLU A 38 10.67 24.55 -7.55
C GLU A 38 11.90 24.30 -8.43
N GLU A 39 12.92 23.65 -7.86
CA GLU A 39 14.21 23.41 -8.50
C GLU A 39 14.82 22.10 -7.99
N LEU A 40 15.48 21.36 -8.87
CA LEU A 40 16.28 20.18 -8.55
C LEU A 40 17.56 20.15 -9.39
N ALA A 41 18.70 20.38 -8.75
CA ALA A 41 19.99 20.42 -9.44
C ALA A 41 20.45 19.02 -9.91
N PRO A 42 21.38 18.93 -10.88
CA PRO A 42 21.92 17.64 -11.33
C PRO A 42 22.55 16.83 -10.18
N GLY A 43 22.15 15.57 -10.04
CA GLY A 43 22.61 14.67 -8.98
C GLY A 43 21.93 14.87 -7.61
N ASP A 44 21.08 15.89 -7.47
CA ASP A 44 20.33 16.12 -6.23
C ASP A 44 19.06 15.29 -6.16
N LYS A 45 18.63 15.05 -4.92
CA LYS A 45 17.43 14.27 -4.59
C LYS A 45 16.52 15.08 -3.69
N GLU A 46 15.23 15.02 -4.00
CA GLU A 46 14.19 15.62 -3.17
C GLU A 46 13.17 14.54 -2.76
N SER A 47 12.78 14.54 -1.49
CA SER A 47 11.88 13.53 -0.95
C SER A 47 10.43 13.94 -1.07
N ILE A 48 9.59 13.04 -1.58
CA ILE A 48 8.15 13.18 -1.68
C ILE A 48 7.44 12.17 -0.79
N GLN A 49 6.32 12.58 -0.21
CA GLN A 49 5.44 11.76 0.59
C GLN A 49 4.15 11.53 -0.18
N ILE A 50 3.84 10.27 -0.44
CA ILE A 50 2.64 9.83 -1.15
C ILE A 50 1.71 9.19 -0.13
N HIS A 51 0.51 9.74 0.02
CA HIS A 51 -0.55 9.17 0.80
C HIS A 51 -1.55 8.49 -0.13
N LEU A 52 -1.64 7.16 -0.05
CA LEU A 52 -2.55 6.37 -0.87
C LEU A 52 -3.61 5.73 0.04
N SER A 53 -4.90 5.92 -0.24
CA SER A 53 -5.99 5.37 0.57
C SER A 53 -6.99 4.57 -0.28
N PRO A 54 -7.28 3.31 0.09
CA PRO A 54 -8.36 2.56 -0.54
C PRO A 54 -9.71 3.15 -0.13
N GLY A 55 -10.66 3.17 -1.06
CA GLY A 55 -12.06 3.47 -0.77
C GLY A 55 -12.76 2.35 0.04
N PRO A 56 -13.97 2.60 0.55
CA PRO A 56 -14.68 1.66 1.42
C PRO A 56 -15.07 0.34 0.74
N GLU A 57 -15.27 0.36 -0.58
CA GLU A 57 -15.68 -0.81 -1.39
C GLU A 57 -14.49 -1.62 -1.93
N VAL A 58 -13.25 -1.20 -1.63
CA VAL A 58 -12.04 -1.88 -2.12
C VAL A 58 -11.84 -3.18 -1.34
N GLY A 59 -11.82 -4.30 -2.08
CA GLY A 59 -11.65 -5.64 -1.54
C GLY A 59 -10.20 -6.06 -1.29
N VAL A 60 -10.06 -7.30 -0.84
CA VAL A 60 -8.77 -8.00 -0.73
C VAL A 60 -8.27 -8.29 -2.14
N GLY A 61 -7.00 -7.96 -2.41
CA GLY A 61 -6.43 -8.11 -3.75
C GLY A 61 -5.08 -7.46 -3.91
N GLU A 62 -4.54 -7.55 -5.13
CA GLU A 62 -3.36 -6.83 -5.57
C GLU A 62 -3.78 -5.68 -6.48
N TYR A 63 -3.23 -4.50 -6.21
CA TYR A 63 -3.51 -3.27 -6.91
C TYR A 63 -2.18 -2.62 -7.31
N GLU A 64 -2.17 -1.90 -8.42
CA GLU A 64 -0.98 -1.21 -8.93
C GLU A 64 -1.28 0.29 -9.03
N ALA A 65 -0.44 1.10 -8.39
CA ALA A 65 -0.45 2.55 -8.53
C ALA A 65 0.74 2.96 -9.40
N GLN A 66 0.53 3.92 -10.28
CA GLN A 66 1.57 4.47 -11.16
C GLN A 66 2.01 5.84 -10.64
N ILE A 67 3.31 6.05 -10.59
CA ILE A 67 3.95 7.26 -10.07
C ILE A 67 4.85 7.83 -11.15
N GLU A 68 4.65 9.11 -11.44
CA GLU A 68 5.38 9.88 -12.42
C GLU A 68 5.72 11.25 -11.86
N ALA A 69 6.60 11.98 -12.55
CA ALA A 69 6.84 13.38 -12.28
C ALA A 69 7.18 14.10 -13.58
N LYS A 70 6.78 15.36 -13.71
CA LYS A 70 7.07 16.19 -14.88
C LYS A 70 7.78 17.45 -14.43
N GLY A 71 8.91 17.77 -15.05
CA GLY A 71 9.69 18.98 -14.80
C GLY A 71 10.04 19.71 -16.08
N GLN A 72 10.77 20.81 -15.96
CA GLN A 72 11.17 21.65 -17.08
C GLN A 72 12.66 21.93 -17.05
N SER A 73 13.30 21.92 -18.21
CA SER A 73 14.67 22.41 -18.39
C SER A 73 14.69 23.39 -19.56
N GLY A 74 14.78 24.69 -19.25
CA GLY A 74 14.62 25.74 -20.26
C GLY A 74 13.21 25.72 -20.86
N SER A 75 13.10 25.49 -22.17
CA SER A 75 11.82 25.39 -22.88
C SER A 75 11.31 23.96 -23.05
N GLU A 76 12.09 22.96 -22.62
CA GLU A 76 11.75 21.54 -22.79
C GLU A 76 11.09 20.97 -21.54
N VAL A 77 10.07 20.14 -21.73
CA VAL A 77 9.43 19.38 -20.65
C VAL A 77 10.15 18.04 -20.53
N VAL A 78 10.61 17.72 -19.33
CA VAL A 78 11.29 16.46 -19.02
C VAL A 78 10.38 15.62 -18.14
N GLU A 79 10.06 14.41 -18.60
CA GLU A 79 9.27 13.45 -17.84
C GLU A 79 10.18 12.47 -17.11
N ALA A 80 9.87 12.22 -15.84
CA ALA A 80 10.58 11.23 -15.05
C ALA A 80 10.17 9.81 -15.47
N LEU A 81 11.05 8.84 -15.19
CA LEU A 81 10.78 7.44 -15.45
C LEU A 81 9.56 6.97 -14.65
N GLU A 82 8.56 6.43 -15.34
CA GLU A 82 7.38 5.81 -14.75
C GLU A 82 7.77 4.70 -13.77
N LYS A 83 7.21 4.76 -12.55
CA LYS A 83 7.35 3.71 -11.53
C LYS A 83 6.00 3.13 -11.16
N ARG A 84 5.96 1.81 -11.02
CA ARG A 84 4.77 1.05 -10.62
C ARG A 84 4.93 0.53 -9.21
N LEU A 85 4.01 0.90 -8.33
CA LEU A 85 3.94 0.45 -6.96
C LEU A 85 2.84 -0.60 -6.82
N LYS A 86 3.22 -1.82 -6.44
CA LYS A 86 2.27 -2.91 -6.14
C LYS A 86 1.85 -2.88 -4.69
N VAL A 87 0.55 -2.83 -4.46
CA VAL A 87 -0.07 -2.78 -3.14
C VAL A 87 -0.96 -4.00 -2.96
N ARG A 88 -0.70 -4.76 -1.89
CA ARG A 88 -1.48 -5.96 -1.56
C ARG A 88 -2.32 -5.73 -0.32
N ILE A 89 -3.64 -5.73 -0.48
CA ILE A 89 -4.59 -5.74 0.64
C ILE A 89 -4.82 -7.20 1.02
N SER A 90 -4.48 -7.55 2.26
CA SER A 90 -4.69 -8.90 2.81
C SER A 90 -5.91 -8.92 3.74
N ALA A 91 -6.64 -10.04 3.75
CA ALA A 91 -7.74 -10.23 4.68
C ALA A 91 -7.20 -10.26 6.12
N LYS A 92 -7.75 -9.43 7.01
CA LYS A 92 -7.42 -9.52 8.43
C LYS A 92 -8.06 -10.78 9.01
N THR A 93 -7.24 -11.76 9.36
CA THR A 93 -7.73 -12.94 10.10
C THR A 93 -7.94 -12.56 11.56
N ASN A 94 -9.16 -12.77 12.07
CA ASN A 94 -9.45 -12.53 13.49
C ASN A 94 -8.94 -13.71 14.33
N ILE A 95 -7.68 -13.60 14.76
CA ILE A 95 -7.00 -14.65 15.55
C ILE A 95 -7.80 -15.00 16.82
N THR A 96 -8.41 -14.02 17.47
CA THR A 96 -9.23 -14.24 18.67
C THR A 96 -10.44 -15.12 18.37
N ALA A 97 -11.18 -14.80 17.30
CA ALA A 97 -12.33 -15.60 16.88
C ALA A 97 -11.92 -17.02 16.48
N THR A 98 -10.80 -17.15 15.76
CA THR A 98 -10.23 -18.46 15.40
C THR A 98 -9.86 -19.26 16.64
N LEU A 99 -9.22 -18.65 17.65
CA LEU A 99 -8.82 -19.32 18.89
C LEU A 99 -10.04 -19.82 19.69
N VAL A 100 -11.06 -18.97 19.84
CA VAL A 100 -12.30 -19.32 20.54
C VAL A 100 -12.99 -20.50 19.86
N LEU A 101 -13.06 -20.50 18.53
CA LEU A 101 -13.63 -21.60 17.76
C LEU A 101 -12.87 -22.91 17.99
N VAL A 102 -11.54 -22.87 17.91
CA VAL A 102 -10.69 -24.06 18.13
C VAL A 102 -10.86 -24.60 19.54
N LEU A 103 -10.81 -23.74 20.56
CA LEU A 103 -11.02 -24.14 21.96
C LEU A 103 -12.42 -24.73 22.19
N GLY A 104 -13.46 -24.10 21.62
CA GLY A 104 -14.82 -24.61 21.67
C GLY A 104 -14.94 -26.02 21.07
N LEU A 105 -14.28 -26.26 19.93
CA LEU A 105 -14.27 -27.57 19.29
C LEU A 105 -13.58 -28.63 20.17
N VAL A 106 -12.45 -28.29 20.80
CA VAL A 106 -11.75 -29.20 21.73
C VAL A 106 -12.63 -29.55 22.93
N VAL A 107 -13.30 -28.58 23.53
CA VAL A 107 -14.23 -28.79 24.65
C VAL A 107 -15.41 -29.67 24.23
N LEU A 108 -15.96 -29.45 23.03
CA LEU A 108 -17.05 -30.26 22.49
C LEU A 108 -16.62 -31.72 22.28
N ILE A 109 -15.46 -31.96 21.65
CA ILE A 109 -14.93 -33.30 21.41
C ILE A 109 -14.67 -34.02 22.73
N THR A 110 -13.98 -33.37 23.67
CA THR A 110 -13.68 -33.96 24.99
C THR A 110 -14.95 -34.24 25.79
N GLY A 111 -15.95 -33.36 25.72
CA GLY A 111 -17.27 -33.57 26.33
C GLY A 111 -17.99 -34.80 25.77
N ILE A 112 -18.03 -34.97 24.44
CA ILE A 112 -18.65 -36.13 23.80
C ILE A 112 -17.93 -37.43 24.17
N VAL A 113 -16.59 -37.45 24.12
CA VAL A 113 -15.80 -38.64 24.50
C VAL A 113 -16.06 -39.03 25.94
N PHE A 114 -16.04 -38.07 26.86
CA PHE A 114 -16.32 -38.30 28.27
C PHE A 114 -17.73 -38.88 28.50
N MET A 115 -18.73 -38.32 27.81
CA MET A 115 -20.12 -38.75 27.91
C MET A 115 -20.34 -40.14 27.30
N GLY A 116 -19.70 -40.44 26.16
CA GLY A 116 -19.73 -41.75 25.52
C GLY A 116 -19.09 -42.84 26.38
N VAL A 117 -17.90 -42.58 26.94
CA VAL A 117 -17.22 -43.51 27.88
C VAL A 117 -18.07 -43.73 29.13
N LYS A 118 -18.73 -42.69 29.65
CA LYS A 118 -19.63 -42.81 30.81
C LYS A 118 -20.87 -43.65 30.50
N LEU A 119 -21.43 -43.55 29.30
CA LEU A 119 -22.61 -44.31 28.88
C LEU A 119 -22.28 -45.79 28.61
N SER A 120 -21.08 -46.07 28.08
CA SER A 120 -20.58 -47.43 27.84
C SER A 120 -20.30 -48.22 29.12
N ARG A 121 -20.13 -47.56 30.27
CA ARG A 121 -19.80 -48.19 31.56
C ARG A 121 -21.02 -48.54 32.42
N ARG A 122 -22.25 -48.31 31.93
CA ARG A 122 -23.49 -48.83 32.53
C ARG A 122 -23.99 -50.02 31.73
#